data_AF-A0A1Q4HY50-F1
#
_entry.id   AF-A0A1Q4HY50-F1
#
_cell.length_a   1.000
_cell.length_b   1.000
_cell.length_c   1.000
_cell.angle_alpha   90.00
_cell.angle_beta   90.00
_cell.angle_gamma   90.00
#
_symmetry.space_group_name_H-M   'P 1'
#
loop_
_entity.id
_entity.type
_entity.pdbx_description
1 polymer ?
#
loop_
_entity_poly.entity_id
_entity_poly.type
_entity_poly.pdbx_seq_one_letter_code
_entity_poly.pdbx_strand_id
1 'polypeptide(L)'
;MPEAIGLGQLRSDACTYLERVAAGEAIDVIRRGKLVARILPVGDWRVAPIPARSVKPTGPEAGGWVGLDELRTRAGRCFDRVAAGETLNVVRGGRLLAQIVSAGESASSRTPADPQGAIELGELRKRAGRYFDEVAAGQTIEVVRGGKLVARIVSVA
;
A
#
# COMPACT_ATOMS: atom_id res chain seq x y z
N MET A 1 -18.48 -5.81 1.39
CA MET A 1 -17.81 -6.69 0.42
C MET A 1 -17.10 -5.78 -0.59
N PRO A 2 -15.82 -6.01 -0.91
CA PRO A 2 -15.10 -5.19 -1.89
C PRO A 2 -15.76 -5.28 -3.27
N GLU A 3 -15.80 -4.17 -4.00
CA GLU A 3 -16.30 -4.15 -5.37
C GLU A 3 -15.39 -4.98 -6.27
N ALA A 4 -15.96 -5.76 -7.19
CA ALA A 4 -15.21 -6.56 -8.13
C ALA A 4 -15.28 -5.97 -9.54
N ILE A 5 -14.11 -5.67 -10.13
CA ILE A 5 -13.99 -5.06 -11.46
C ILE A 5 -13.20 -5.93 -12.43
N GLY A 6 -13.53 -5.85 -13.71
CA GLY A 6 -12.76 -6.48 -14.77
C GLY A 6 -11.52 -5.67 -15.18
N LEU A 7 -10.54 -6.33 -15.81
CA LEU A 7 -9.38 -5.64 -16.42
C LEU A 7 -9.79 -4.57 -17.43
N GLY A 8 -10.88 -4.78 -18.18
CA GLY A 8 -11.39 -3.79 -19.13
C GLY A 8 -11.83 -2.50 -18.44
N GLN A 9 -12.59 -2.62 -17.35
CA GLN A 9 -13.02 -1.48 -16.54
C GLN A 9 -11.83 -0.77 -15.90
N LEU A 10 -10.88 -1.52 -15.34
CA LEU A 10 -9.67 -0.93 -14.77
C LEU A 10 -8.87 -0.13 -15.81
N ARG A 11 -8.79 -0.57 -17.07
CA ARG A 11 -8.09 0.17 -18.14
C ARG A 11 -8.79 1.47 -18.51
N SER A 12 -10.12 1.48 -18.52
CA SER A 12 -10.94 2.65 -18.84
C SER A 12 -10.88 3.70 -17.72
N ASP A 13 -11.10 3.27 -16.47
CA ASP A 13 -11.39 4.14 -15.34
C ASP A 13 -10.37 4.00 -14.19
N ALA A 14 -9.12 3.66 -14.52
CA ALA A 14 -8.03 3.42 -13.55
C ALA A 14 -7.92 4.53 -12.50
N CYS A 15 -8.06 5.80 -12.93
CA CYS A 15 -7.94 6.96 -12.05
C CYS A 15 -9.03 6.94 -10.97
N THR A 16 -10.28 6.79 -11.39
CA THR A 16 -11.46 6.77 -10.52
C THR A 16 -11.37 5.65 -9.49
N TYR A 17 -11.01 4.44 -9.92
CA TYR A 17 -10.88 3.31 -8.99
C TYR A 17 -9.72 3.52 -8.00
N LEU A 18 -8.58 4.07 -8.44
CA LEU A 18 -7.45 4.31 -7.55
C LEU A 18 -7.69 5.47 -6.57
N GLU A 19 -8.48 6.48 -6.95
CA GLU A 19 -8.90 7.56 -6.04
C GLU A 19 -9.81 7.01 -4.94
N ARG A 20 -10.73 6.11 -5.28
CA ARG A 20 -11.57 5.40 -4.30
C ARG A 20 -10.73 4.51 -3.38
N VAL A 21 -9.73 3.82 -3.93
CA VAL A 21 -8.80 3.04 -3.12
C VAL A 21 -7.99 3.94 -2.20
N ALA A 22 -7.52 5.09 -2.67
CA ALA A 22 -6.82 6.06 -1.85
C ALA A 22 -7.71 6.64 -0.73
N ALA A 23 -9.03 6.69 -0.94
CA ALA A 23 -10.01 7.06 0.09
C ALA A 23 -10.31 5.93 1.11
N GLY A 24 -9.69 4.76 0.96
CA GLY A 24 -9.80 3.65 1.91
C GLY A 24 -10.57 2.44 1.38
N GLU A 25 -11.08 2.48 0.14
CA GLU A 25 -11.78 1.33 -0.42
C GLU A 25 -10.83 0.21 -0.87
N ALA A 26 -11.27 -1.05 -0.74
CA ALA A 26 -10.60 -2.20 -1.34
C ALA A 26 -11.39 -2.66 -2.58
N ILE A 27 -10.67 -2.94 -3.66
CA ILE A 27 -11.26 -3.36 -4.94
C ILE A 27 -10.67 -4.69 -5.38
N ASP A 28 -11.54 -5.64 -5.69
CA ASP A 28 -11.21 -6.96 -6.21
C ASP A 28 -11.10 -6.91 -7.75
N VAL A 29 -10.07 -7.54 -8.31
CA VAL A 29 -9.85 -7.57 -9.77
C VAL A 29 -10.12 -8.97 -10.30
N ILE A 30 -11.06 -9.06 -11.23
CA ILE A 30 -11.48 -10.29 -11.88
C ILE A 30 -10.90 -10.35 -13.31
N ARG A 31 -10.34 -11.51 -13.66
CA ARG A 31 -9.94 -11.86 -15.03
C ARG A 31 -10.55 -13.20 -15.41
N ARG A 32 -11.28 -13.23 -16.53
CA ARG A 32 -11.94 -14.46 -17.04
C ARG A 32 -12.82 -15.15 -15.98
N GLY A 33 -13.57 -14.36 -15.21
CA GLY A 33 -14.47 -14.87 -14.16
C GLY A 33 -13.78 -15.32 -12.86
N LYS A 34 -12.46 -15.14 -12.72
CA LYS A 34 -11.71 -15.51 -11.51
C LYS A 34 -11.11 -14.27 -10.83
N LEU A 35 -11.16 -14.20 -9.51
CA LEU A 35 -10.43 -13.22 -8.72
C LEU A 35 -8.92 -13.47 -8.90
N VAL A 36 -8.20 -12.47 -9.40
CA VAL A 36 -6.75 -12.59 -9.67
C VAL A 36 -5.91 -11.70 -8.77
N ALA A 37 -6.48 -10.60 -8.28
CA ALA A 37 -5.78 -9.66 -7.42
C ALA A 37 -6.75 -8.84 -6.58
N ARG A 38 -6.21 -8.19 -5.56
CA ARG A 38 -6.90 -7.16 -4.78
C ARG A 38 -6.07 -5.88 -4.79
N ILE A 39 -6.74 -4.76 -5.04
CA ILE A 39 -6.20 -3.41 -4.92
C ILE A 39 -6.58 -2.89 -3.53
N LEU A 40 -5.58 -2.55 -2.74
CA LEU A 40 -5.72 -2.18 -1.34
C LEU A 40 -5.27 -0.73 -1.12
N PRO A 41 -5.91 -0.03 -0.15
CA PRO A 41 -5.39 1.22 0.35
C PRO A 41 -4.04 0.97 1.02
N VAL A 42 -3.13 1.93 0.89
CA VAL A 42 -1.81 1.89 1.54
C VAL A 42 -1.80 2.57 2.92
N GLY A 43 -2.97 3.02 3.38
CA GLY A 43 -3.12 3.84 4.59
C GLY A 43 -2.60 5.27 4.40
N ASP A 44 -2.48 6.00 5.50
CA ASP A 44 -2.09 7.40 5.53
C ASP A 44 -0.66 7.62 4.96
N TRP A 45 -0.62 8.18 3.74
CA TRP A 45 0.47 8.95 3.12
C TRP A 45 1.93 8.45 3.28
N ARG A 46 2.27 7.25 2.78
CA ARG A 46 3.67 7.00 2.43
C ARG A 46 4.02 7.77 1.16
N VAL A 47 4.75 8.88 1.30
CA VAL A 47 5.58 9.42 0.21
C VAL A 47 6.41 8.23 -0.28
N ALA A 48 6.21 7.82 -1.54
CA ALA A 48 7.02 6.76 -2.11
C ALA A 48 8.49 7.17 -1.91
N PRO A 49 9.35 6.35 -1.31
CA PRO A 49 10.77 6.66 -1.28
C PRO A 49 11.18 6.91 -2.73
N ILE A 50 11.51 8.15 -3.07
CA ILE A 50 12.03 8.50 -4.39
C ILE A 50 13.29 7.65 -4.51
N PRO A 51 13.33 6.63 -5.38
CA PRO A 51 14.54 5.84 -5.51
C PRO A 51 15.58 6.79 -6.06
N ALA A 52 16.67 6.99 -5.31
CA ALA A 52 17.89 7.46 -5.92
C ALA A 52 18.13 6.52 -7.12
N ARG A 53 18.14 7.11 -8.31
CA ARG A 53 18.26 6.37 -9.58
C ARG A 53 19.38 5.34 -9.42
N SER A 54 19.07 4.07 -9.72
CA SER A 54 19.99 2.91 -9.78
C SER A 54 20.08 1.95 -8.57
N VAL A 55 19.03 1.76 -7.77
CA VAL A 55 18.95 0.56 -6.92
C VAL A 55 18.02 -0.48 -7.56
N LYS A 56 18.62 -1.52 -8.15
CA LYS A 56 17.90 -2.76 -8.46
C LYS A 56 17.41 -3.33 -7.12
N PRO A 57 16.11 -3.50 -6.90
CA PRO A 57 15.64 -3.88 -5.58
C PRO A 57 15.99 -5.34 -5.32
N THR A 58 16.88 -5.58 -4.36
CA THR A 58 17.27 -6.92 -3.91
C THR A 58 16.53 -7.20 -2.62
N GLY A 59 15.28 -7.67 -2.73
CA GLY A 59 14.50 -8.15 -1.60
C GLY A 59 13.02 -8.36 -1.96
N PRO A 60 12.36 -9.42 -1.46
CA PRO A 60 10.94 -9.68 -1.71
C PRO A 60 9.99 -8.61 -1.13
N GLU A 61 10.49 -7.72 -0.27
CA GLU A 61 9.73 -6.56 0.25
C GLU A 61 9.80 -5.32 -0.65
N ALA A 62 10.58 -5.37 -1.73
CA ALA A 62 10.62 -4.31 -2.72
C ALA A 62 9.60 -4.58 -3.85
N GLY A 63 8.32 -4.51 -3.49
CA GLY A 63 7.23 -4.65 -4.47
C GLY A 63 7.40 -3.71 -5.66
N GLY A 64 7.20 -4.23 -6.87
CA GLY A 64 7.43 -3.51 -8.12
C GLY A 64 6.62 -2.22 -8.20
N TRP A 65 7.29 -1.10 -8.49
CA TRP A 65 6.62 0.18 -8.73
C TRP A 65 5.98 0.19 -10.11
N VAL A 66 4.70 0.56 -10.19
CA VAL A 66 3.97 0.67 -11.44
C VAL A 66 3.32 2.05 -11.53
N GLY A 67 3.55 2.75 -12.64
CA GLY A 67 2.88 4.02 -12.92
C GLY A 67 1.45 3.80 -13.38
N LEU A 68 0.59 4.80 -13.22
CA LEU A 68 -0.79 4.76 -13.74
C LEU A 68 -0.85 4.43 -15.24
N ASP A 69 0.06 5.01 -16.03
CA ASP A 69 0.11 4.78 -17.47
C ASP A 69 0.47 3.32 -17.82
N GLU A 70 1.43 2.74 -17.09
CA GLU A 70 1.80 1.34 -17.25
C GLU A 70 0.65 0.41 -16.82
N LEU A 71 -0.05 0.73 -15.73
CA LEU A 71 -1.22 -0.03 -15.29
C LEU A 71 -2.34 -0.02 -16.34
N ARG A 72 -2.56 1.10 -17.04
CA ARG A 72 -3.57 1.22 -18.12
C ARG A 72 -3.17 0.47 -19.39
N THR A 73 -1.94 0.66 -19.83
CA THR A 73 -1.47 0.16 -21.13
C THR A 73 -1.07 -1.31 -21.05
N ARG A 74 -0.56 -1.76 -19.90
CA ARG A 74 0.00 -3.10 -19.69
C ARG A 74 -0.66 -3.85 -18.53
N ALA A 75 -1.91 -3.54 -18.21
CA ALA A 75 -2.69 -4.17 -17.13
C ALA A 75 -2.46 -5.69 -17.06
N GLY A 76 -2.64 -6.41 -18.18
CA GLY A 76 -2.45 -7.86 -18.24
C GLY A 76 -1.11 -8.32 -17.67
N ARG A 77 0.00 -7.69 -18.07
CA ARG A 77 1.35 -8.01 -17.58
C ARG A 77 1.51 -7.68 -16.10
N CYS A 78 0.93 -6.57 -15.64
CA CYS A 78 0.96 -6.22 -14.21
C CYS A 78 0.25 -7.30 -13.37
N PHE A 79 -0.92 -7.76 -13.81
CA PHE A 79 -1.65 -8.81 -13.09
C PHE A 79 -1.06 -10.22 -13.28
N ASP A 80 -0.34 -10.48 -14.37
CA ASP A 80 0.45 -11.71 -14.50
C ASP A 80 1.59 -11.75 -13.47
N ARG A 81 2.26 -10.61 -13.22
CA ARG A 81 3.26 -10.47 -12.14
C ARG A 81 2.64 -10.65 -10.76
N VAL A 82 1.49 -10.04 -10.51
CA VAL A 82 0.76 -10.19 -9.25
C VAL A 82 0.29 -11.63 -9.03
N ALA A 83 -0.20 -12.30 -10.07
CA ALA A 83 -0.57 -13.71 -10.00
C ALA A 83 0.65 -14.61 -9.72
N ALA A 84 1.85 -14.19 -10.12
CA ALA A 84 3.11 -14.86 -9.78
C ALA A 84 3.59 -14.58 -8.34
N GLY A 85 2.83 -13.80 -7.55
CA GLY A 85 3.13 -13.48 -6.16
C GLY A 85 3.86 -12.15 -5.95
N GLU A 86 4.01 -11.32 -6.98
CA GLU A 86 4.63 -10.00 -6.82
C GLU A 86 3.61 -8.98 -6.30
N THR A 87 3.92 -8.32 -5.18
CA THR A 87 3.17 -7.13 -4.76
C THR A 87 3.57 -5.93 -5.59
N LEU A 88 2.60 -5.20 -6.16
CA LEU A 88 2.86 -3.99 -6.95
C LEU A 88 2.40 -2.73 -6.22
N ASN A 89 3.24 -1.70 -6.24
CA ASN A 89 2.97 -0.38 -5.67
C ASN A 89 2.61 0.61 -6.77
N VAL A 90 1.38 1.11 -6.79
CA VAL A 90 0.86 2.01 -7.82
C VAL A 90 1.21 3.46 -7.48
N VAL A 91 1.95 4.13 -8.36
CA VAL A 91 2.41 5.52 -8.15
C VAL A 91 1.91 6.49 -9.22
N ARG A 92 1.63 7.73 -8.80
CA ARG A 92 1.34 8.87 -9.67
C ARG A 92 2.00 10.12 -9.13
N GLY A 93 2.77 10.82 -9.96
CA GLY A 93 3.43 12.07 -9.57
C GLY A 93 4.32 11.94 -8.32
N GLY A 94 4.98 10.78 -8.15
CA GLY A 94 5.81 10.48 -6.98
C GLY A 94 5.05 10.11 -5.71
N ARG A 95 3.72 9.98 -5.77
CA ARG A 95 2.87 9.60 -4.64
C ARG A 95 2.39 8.16 -4.81
N LEU A 96 2.44 7.37 -3.75
CA LEU A 96 1.86 6.03 -3.69
C LEU A 96 0.34 6.16 -3.53
N LEU A 97 -0.41 5.47 -4.39
CA LEU A 97 -1.87 5.51 -4.41
C LEU A 97 -2.49 4.21 -3.88
N ALA A 98 -1.92 3.07 -4.26
CA ALA A 98 -2.48 1.77 -3.94
C ALA A 98 -1.43 0.66 -3.95
N GLN A 99 -1.75 -0.44 -3.30
CA GLN A 99 -0.99 -1.69 -3.38
C GLN A 99 -1.84 -2.76 -4.04
N ILE A 100 -1.28 -3.48 -5.01
CA ILE A 100 -1.93 -4.60 -5.69
C ILE A 100 -1.27 -5.89 -5.21
N VAL A 101 -2.07 -6.79 -4.64
CA VAL A 101 -1.64 -8.08 -4.09
C VAL A 101 -2.36 -9.24 -4.76
N SER A 102 -1.78 -10.44 -4.67
CA SER A 102 -2.40 -11.64 -5.25
C SER A 102 -3.68 -12.00 -4.51
N ALA A 103 -4.67 -12.53 -5.22
CA ALA A 103 -5.89 -13.07 -4.60
C ALA A 103 -5.58 -14.22 -3.60
N GLY A 104 -4.50 -14.96 -3.86
CA GLY A 104 -3.99 -16.04 -3.00
C GLY A 104 -3.20 -15.56 -1.79
N GLU A 105 -2.74 -14.30 -1.77
CA GLU A 105 -2.30 -13.61 -0.54
C GLU A 105 -3.53 -13.19 0.27
N SER A 106 -4.41 -14.15 0.54
CA SER A 106 -5.46 -13.98 1.52
C SER A 106 -4.91 -14.47 2.85
N ALA A 107 -4.55 -13.51 3.71
CA ALA A 107 -4.50 -13.68 5.16
C ALA A 107 -3.51 -14.71 5.75
N SER A 108 -2.36 -14.98 5.13
CA SER A 108 -1.24 -15.58 5.89
C SER A 108 -0.36 -14.44 6.44
N SER A 109 -0.60 -14.11 7.71
CA SER A 109 0.07 -13.07 8.51
C SER A 109 -0.08 -11.61 8.06
N ARG A 110 -1.31 -11.15 7.82
CA ARG A 110 -1.74 -9.97 8.57
C ARG A 110 -2.77 -10.44 9.57
N THR A 111 -2.29 -10.81 10.76
CA THR A 111 -3.06 -10.52 11.99
C THR A 111 -3.69 -9.13 11.78
N PRO A 112 -4.94 -8.90 12.17
CA PRO A 112 -5.41 -7.52 12.33
C PRO A 112 -4.57 -6.91 13.47
N ALA A 113 -3.34 -6.53 13.16
CA ALA A 113 -2.60 -5.52 13.86
C ALA A 113 -3.14 -4.20 13.30
N ASP A 114 -4.41 -3.96 13.56
CA ASP A 114 -4.74 -2.60 13.94
C ASP A 114 -4.35 -2.48 15.41
N PRO A 115 -3.71 -1.36 15.76
CA PRO A 115 -4.14 -0.06 15.28
C PRO A 115 -3.09 0.62 14.41
N GLN A 116 -3.51 1.14 13.25
CA GLN A 116 -3.53 2.59 13.01
C GLN A 116 -2.67 3.40 14.02
N GLY A 117 -1.35 3.31 13.92
CA GLY A 117 -0.45 3.91 14.93
C GLY A 117 0.96 3.33 15.01
N ALA A 118 1.22 2.14 14.47
CA ALA A 118 2.57 1.57 14.45
C ALA A 118 3.46 2.19 13.34
N ILE A 119 4.41 3.03 13.76
CA ILE A 119 5.40 3.68 12.89
C ILE A 119 6.79 3.10 13.11
N GLU A 120 7.60 3.03 12.06
CA GLU A 120 8.98 2.57 12.21
C GLU A 120 9.84 3.62 12.92
N LEU A 121 10.77 3.19 13.76
CA LEU A 121 11.71 4.09 14.45
C LEU A 121 12.52 4.95 13.47
N GLY A 122 12.80 4.42 12.27
CA GLY A 122 13.43 5.16 11.18
C GLY A 122 12.56 6.32 10.67
N GLU A 123 11.24 6.18 10.70
CA GLU A 123 10.28 7.22 10.33
C GLU A 123 10.06 8.22 11.45
N LEU A 124 9.97 7.76 12.71
CA LEU A 124 9.91 8.66 13.87
C LEU A 124 11.13 9.59 13.90
N ARG A 125 12.33 9.08 13.60
CA ARG A 125 13.56 9.90 13.53
C ARG A 125 13.49 11.02 12.48
N LYS A 126 12.80 10.80 11.35
CA LYS A 126 12.74 11.77 10.25
C LYS A 126 11.63 12.81 10.45
N ARG A 127 10.54 12.45 11.14
CA ARG A 127 9.30 13.24 11.17
C ARG A 127 8.68 13.34 12.56
N ALA A 128 9.52 13.35 13.60
CA ALA A 128 9.08 13.32 15.00
C ALA A 128 8.02 14.38 15.36
N GLY A 129 8.18 15.62 14.88
CA GLY A 129 7.28 16.73 15.20
C GLY A 129 5.81 16.43 14.88
N ARG A 130 5.54 15.93 13.67
CA ARG A 130 4.16 15.61 13.26
C ARG A 130 3.52 14.52 14.13
N TYR A 131 4.28 13.48 14.45
CA TYR A 131 3.79 12.39 15.27
C TYR A 131 3.54 12.85 16.71
N PHE A 132 4.31 13.81 17.21
CA PHE A 132 4.02 14.41 18.51
C PHE A 132 2.77 15.28 18.49
N ASP A 133 2.45 15.97 17.39
CA ASP A 133 1.19 16.70 17.24
C ASP A 133 -0.02 15.74 17.25
N GLU A 134 0.10 14.59 16.57
CA GLU A 134 -0.90 13.51 16.58
C GLU A 134 -1.07 12.91 17.99
N VAL A 135 0.04 12.71 18.72
CA VAL A 135 0.02 12.29 20.13
C VAL A 135 -0.65 13.33 21.02
N ALA A 136 -0.32 14.61 20.84
CA ALA A 136 -0.93 15.71 21.58
C ALA A 136 -2.45 15.79 21.33
N ALA A 137 -2.90 15.43 20.13
CA ALA A 137 -4.32 15.28 19.79
C ALA A 137 -4.99 14.04 20.40
N GLY A 138 -4.27 13.25 21.20
CA GLY A 138 -4.77 12.09 21.93
C GLY A 138 -4.57 10.76 21.21
N GLN A 139 -3.84 10.72 20.09
CA GLN A 139 -3.52 9.45 19.43
C GLN A 139 -2.39 8.72 20.16
N THR A 140 -2.47 7.39 20.21
CA THR A 140 -1.39 6.56 20.71
C THR A 140 -0.55 6.08 19.54
N ILE A 141 0.75 6.32 19.60
CA ILE A 141 1.69 5.92 18.55
C ILE A 141 2.53 4.77 19.06
N GLU A 142 2.59 3.71 18.27
CA GLU A 142 3.45 2.56 18.50
C GLU A 142 4.71 2.70 17.68
N VAL A 143 5.88 2.45 18.26
CA VAL A 143 7.16 2.56 17.57
C VAL A 143 7.73 1.17 17.37
N VAL A 144 7.99 0.79 16.12
CA VAL A 144 8.53 -0.51 15.76
C VAL A 144 9.94 -0.39 15.19
N ARG A 145 10.79 -1.39 15.39
CA ARG A 145 12.11 -1.53 14.74
C ARG A 145 12.24 -2.95 14.22
N GLY A 146 12.45 -3.10 12.91
CA GLY A 146 12.58 -4.41 12.28
C GLY A 146 11.37 -5.32 12.54
N GLY A 147 10.16 -4.77 12.49
CA GLY A 147 8.91 -5.50 12.74
C GLY A 147 8.58 -5.78 14.21
N LYS A 148 9.46 -5.41 15.17
CA LYS A 148 9.22 -5.58 16.60
C LYS A 148 8.82 -4.26 17.27
N LEU A 149 7.77 -4.26 18.08
CA LEU A 149 7.42 -3.12 18.93
C LEU A 149 8.56 -2.83 19.92
N VAL A 150 9.06 -1.60 19.91
CA VAL A 150 10.16 -1.14 20.78
C VAL A 150 9.72 -0.07 21.76
N ALA A 151 8.68 0.71 21.45
CA ALA A 151 8.12 1.71 22.35
C ALA A 151 6.66 2.00 22.02
N ARG A 152 5.96 2.63 22.96
CA ARG A 152 4.64 3.24 22.77
C ARG A 152 4.69 4.66 23.31
N ILE A 153 4.24 5.61 22.51
CA ILE A 153 4.19 7.03 22.82
C ILE A 153 2.71 7.37 23.04
N VAL A 154 2.42 7.90 24.22
CA VAL A 154 1.08 8.28 24.65
C VAL A 154 1.10 9.75 25.04
N SER A 155 -0.05 10.41 24.88
CA SER A 155 -0.23 11.76 25.41
C SER A 155 -0.17 11.68 26.94
N VAL A 156 0.65 12.54 27.52
CA VAL A 156 0.63 12.81 28.95
C VAL A 156 -0.17 14.10 29.15
N ALA A 157 -1.50 13.95 29.14
CA ALA A 157 -2.39 15.00 29.62
C ALA A 157 -2.27 15.12 31.15
#